data_AF-A0AAD7HDJ4-F1
#
_entry.id   AF-A0AAD7HDJ4-F1
#
_cell.length_a   1.000
_cell.length_b   1.000
_cell.length_c   1.000
_cell.angle_alpha   90.00
_cell.angle_beta   90.00
_cell.angle_gamma   90.00
#
_symmetry.space_group_name_H-M   'P 1'
#
loop_
_entity.id
_entity.type
_entity.pdbx_description
1 polymer ?
#
loop_
_entity_poly.entity_id
_entity_poly.type
_entity_poly.pdbx_seq_one_letter_code
_entity_poly.pdbx_strand_id
1 'polypeptide(L)' 'IEEFDPSKWPRRSHSEHIKYANEWRNAAHQARLAKKNGIRYTPLLRLLYWKIVHYILIEPMHCLDLGLAEHHVRELLGI' A
#
# COMPACT_ATOMS: atom_id res chain seq x y z
N ILE A 1 12.84 -4.63 10.54
CA ILE A 1 13.29 -5.87 9.89
C ILE A 1 12.83 -5.75 8.47
N GLU A 2 13.77 -5.49 7.57
CA GLU A 2 13.50 -5.48 6.14
C GLU A 2 13.51 -6.94 5.70
N GLU A 3 12.36 -7.45 5.27
CA GLU A 3 12.20 -8.80 4.76
C GLU A 3 12.30 -8.76 3.24
N PHE A 4 13.34 -9.38 2.68
CA PHE A 4 13.66 -9.30 1.26
C PHE A 4 13.16 -10.49 0.45
N ASP A 5 12.69 -11.55 1.10
CA ASP A 5 12.11 -12.70 0.42
C ASP A 5 10.69 -12.37 -0.06
N PRO A 6 10.44 -12.25 -1.38
CA PRO A 6 9.13 -11.89 -1.91
C PRO A 6 8.04 -12.92 -1.56
N SER A 7 8.43 -14.16 -1.26
CA SER A 7 7.48 -15.22 -0.88
C SER A 7 6.84 -14.98 0.49
N LYS A 8 7.52 -14.23 1.37
CA LYS A 8 7.04 -13.88 2.70
C LYS A 8 6.25 -12.57 2.74
N TRP A 9 6.22 -11.83 1.63
CA TRP A 9 5.47 -10.58 1.58
C TRP A 9 3.97 -10.86 1.63
N PRO A 10 3.21 -10.13 2.47
CA PRO A 10 1.78 -10.33 2.58
C PRO A 10 1.11 -9.96 1.26
N ARG A 11 0.41 -10.93 0.66
CA ARG A 11 -0.41 -10.65 -0.52
C ARG A 11 -1.59 -9.78 -0.11
N ARG A 12 -1.85 -8.74 -0.90
CA ARG A 12 -3.05 -7.92 -0.76
C ARG A 12 -4.09 -8.42 -1.73
N SER A 13 -5.33 -8.59 -1.27
CA SER A 13 -6.48 -8.83 -2.15
C SER A 13 -7.38 -7.60 -2.24
N HIS A 14 -8.05 -7.42 -3.37
CA HIS A 14 -9.01 -6.33 -3.55
C HIS A 14 -10.21 -6.45 -2.59
N SER A 15 -10.67 -7.68 -2.31
CA SER A 15 -11.76 -7.95 -1.38
C SER A 15 -11.40 -7.56 0.06
N GLU A 16 -10.19 -7.91 0.53
CA GLU A 16 -9.70 -7.47 1.84
C GLU A 16 -9.55 -5.95 1.90
N HIS A 17 -9.09 -5.32 0.82
CA HIS A 17 -8.99 -3.87 0.78
C HIS A 17 -10.36 -3.19 0.95
N ILE A 18 -11.40 -3.66 0.24
CA ILE A 18 -12.77 -3.17 0.39
C ILE A 18 -13.27 -3.38 1.82
N LYS A 19 -13.03 -4.56 2.40
CA LYS A 19 -13.42 -4.87 3.77
C LYS A 19 -12.81 -3.87 4.76
N TYR A 20 -11.49 -3.71 4.74
CA TYR A 20 -10.80 -2.80 5.65
C TYR A 20 -11.15 -1.33 5.41
N ALA A 21 -11.40 -0.93 4.17
CA ALA A 21 -11.86 0.41 3.85
C ALA A 21 -13.26 0.69 4.43
N ASN A 22 -14.19 -0.27 4.36
CA ASN A 22 -15.52 -0.14 4.95
C ASN A 22 -15.46 -0.14 6.49
N GLU A 23 -14.64 -1.00 7.09
CA GLU A 23 -14.38 -0.97 8.54
C GLU A 23 -13.82 0.38 8.97
N TRP A 24 -12.86 0.92 8.22
CA TRP A 24 -12.33 2.26 8.46
C TRP A 24 -13.41 3.34 8.37
N ARG A 25 -14.26 3.29 7.34
CA ARG A 25 -15.34 4.28 7.13
C ARG A 25 -16.30 4.32 8.32
N ASN A 26 -16.64 3.16 8.87
CA ASN A 26 -17.64 3.01 9.92
C ASN A 26 -17.06 3.11 11.34
N ALA A 27 -15.73 3.22 11.49
CA ALA A 27 -15.10 3.23 12.79
C ALA A 27 -15.10 4.62 13.43
N ALA A 28 -15.31 4.66 14.75
CA ALA A 28 -15.12 5.87 15.56
C ALA A 28 -13.66 6.33 15.62
N HIS A 29 -12.69 5.41 15.50
CA HIS A 29 -11.25 5.69 15.58
C HIS A 29 -10.53 5.37 14.26
N GLN A 30 -10.89 6.11 13.22
CA GLN A 30 -10.35 5.96 11.87
C GLN A 30 -8.82 6.02 11.81
N ALA A 31 -8.19 6.93 12.55
CA ALA A 31 -6.73 7.07 12.58
C ALA A 31 -6.02 5.79 13.05
N ARG A 32 -6.58 5.09 14.04
CA ARG A 32 -6.03 3.84 14.58
C ARG A 32 -6.09 2.71 13.54
N LEU A 33 -7.22 2.59 12.84
CA LEU A 33 -7.37 1.59 11.78
C LEU A 33 -6.49 1.90 10.57
N ALA A 34 -6.35 3.17 10.19
CA ALA A 34 -5.42 3.58 9.14
C ALA A 34 -3.97 3.23 9.52
N LYS A 35 -3.56 3.43 10.78
CA LYS A 35 -2.23 3.04 11.26
C LYS A 35 -2.03 1.51 11.28
N LYS A 36 -3.06 0.75 11.65
CA LYS A 36 -3.01 -0.71 11.72
C LYS A 36 -2.97 -1.37 10.35
N ASN A 37 -3.86 -0.94 9.44
CA ASN A 37 -4.10 -1.63 8.17
C ASN A 37 -3.47 -0.89 6.96
N GLY A 38 -3.08 0.38 7.11
CA GLY A 38 -2.60 1.22 6.02
C GLY A 38 -3.69 1.63 5.01
N ILE A 39 -4.98 1.43 5.33
CA ILE A 39 -6.09 1.57 4.39
C ILE A 39 -7.05 2.68 4.86
N ARG A 40 -7.56 3.46 3.90
CA ARG A 40 -8.58 4.49 4.08
C ARG A 40 -9.69 4.29 3.05
N TYR A 41 -10.91 4.70 3.40
CA TYR A 41 -12.03 4.66 2.46
C TYR A 41 -11.92 5.77 1.42
N THR A 42 -12.26 5.44 0.18
CA THR A 42 -12.54 6.41 -0.87
C THR A 42 -13.83 6.02 -1.59
N PRO A 43 -14.68 6.98 -2.01
CA PRO A 43 -15.86 6.71 -2.81
C PRO A 43 -15.57 5.95 -4.12
N LEU A 44 -14.33 6.02 -4.62
CA LEU A 44 -13.87 5.30 -5.82
C LEU A 44 -13.99 3.78 -5.69
N LEU A 45 -13.95 3.22 -4.48
CA LEU A 45 -14.12 1.79 -4.24
C LEU A 45 -15.52 1.26 -4.62
N ARG A 46 -16.48 2.13 -4.92
CA ARG A 46 -17.82 1.74 -5.43
C ARG A 46 -17.82 1.45 -6.93
N LEU A 47 -16.77 1.84 -7.65
CA LEU A 47 -16.66 1.68 -9.09
C LEU A 47 -16.14 0.27 -9.38
N LEU A 48 -16.91 -0.54 -10.11
CA LEU A 48 -16.58 -1.96 -10.35
C LEU A 48 -15.24 -2.17 -11.10
N TYR A 49 -14.83 -1.18 -11.89
CA TYR A 49 -13.56 -1.18 -12.61
C TYR A 49 -12.37 -0.75 -11.74
N TRP A 50 -12.62 -0.15 -10.58
CA TRP A 50 -11.59 0.47 -9.76
C TRP A 50 -10.95 -0.53 -8.77
N LYS A 51 -10.03 -1.36 -9.30
CA LYS A 51 -9.30 -2.37 -8.51
C LYS A 51 -7.91 -1.88 -8.10
N ILE A 52 -7.84 -0.98 -7.11
CA ILE A 52 -6.60 -0.32 -6.65
C ILE A 52 -5.42 -1.28 -6.45
N VAL A 53 -5.67 -2.44 -5.83
CA VAL A 53 -4.63 -3.43 -5.53
C VAL A 53 -3.95 -3.97 -6.79
N HIS A 54 -4.65 -3.97 -7.94
CA HIS A 54 -4.09 -4.43 -9.22
C HIS A 54 -3.43 -3.32 -10.03
N TYR A 55 -3.69 -2.04 -9.70
CA TYR A 55 -3.28 -0.88 -10.50
C TYR A 55 -2.41 0.11 -9.71
N ILE A 56 -1.94 -0.26 -8.52
CA ILE A 56 -0.91 0.51 -7.82
C ILE A 56 0.38 0.34 -8.62
N LEU A 57 0.71 1.39 -9.37
CA LEU A 57 2.04 1.59 -9.91
C LEU A 57 2.81 2.44 -8.92
N ILE A 58 3.96 1.96 -8.46
CA ILE A 58 4.93 2.82 -7.79
C ILE A 58 5.39 3.81 -8.85
N GLU A 59 5.14 5.09 -8.62
CA GLU A 59 5.49 6.12 -9.59
C GLU A 59 7.03 6.31 -9.53
N PRO A 60 7.77 5.93 -10.60
CA PRO A 60 9.21 5.85 -10.55
C PRO A 60 9.86 7.23 -10.42
N MET A 61 9.23 8.29 -10.95
CA MET A 61 9.78 9.65 -10.85
C MET A 61 9.85 10.12 -9.40
N HIS A 62 8.82 9.87 -8.59
CA HIS A 62 8.82 10.21 -7.16
C HIS A 62 9.82 9.36 -6.38
N CYS A 63 10.02 8.09 -6.75
CA CYS A 63 11.05 7.26 -6.11
C CYS A 63 12.47 7.75 -6.40
N LEU A 64 12.71 8.32 -7.59
CA LEU A 64 13.97 8.96 -7.93
C LEU A 64 14.13 10.29 -7.20
N ASP A 65 13.11 11.15 -7.21
CA ASP A 65 13.12 12.47 -6.57
C ASP A 65 13.34 12.39 -5.05
N LEU A 66 12.71 11.40 -4.39
CA LEU A 66 12.88 11.14 -2.96
C LEU A 66 14.20 10.43 -2.61
N GLY A 67 15.04 10.08 -3.60
CA GLY A 67 16.28 9.33 -3.39
C GLY A 67 16.07 7.87 -2.95
N LEU A 68 14.84 7.36 -3.00
CA LEU A 68 14.51 5.99 -2.57
C LEU A 68 15.21 4.95 -3.45
N ALA A 69 15.32 5.21 -4.75
CA ALA A 69 16.03 4.35 -5.69
C ALA A 69 17.53 4.30 -5.39
N GLU A 70 18.15 5.46 -5.13
CA GLU A 70 19.57 5.54 -4.77
C GLU A 70 19.87 4.79 -3.47
N HIS A 71 19.06 5.02 -2.43
CA HIS A 71 19.17 4.32 -1.16
C HIS A 71 19.02 2.79 -1.35
N HIS A 72 18.02 2.36 -2.11
CA HIS A 72 17.81 0.93 -2.41
C HIS A 72 19.02 0.30 -3.11
N VAL A 73 19.60 0.98 -4.10
CA VAL A 73 20.72 0.42 -4.87
C VAL A 73 22.02 0.42 -4.06
N ARG A 74 22.38 1.54 -3.43
CA ARG A 74 23.70 1.73 -2.81
C ARG A 74 23.78 1.21 -1.38
N GLU A 75 22.79 1.51 -0.55
CA GLU A 75 22.83 1.17 0.87
C GLU A 75 22.25 -0.22 1.13
N LEU A 76 21.22 -0.59 0.37
CA LEU A 76 20.41 -1.78 0.59
C LEU A 76 20.92 -2.98 -0.22
N LEU A 77 21.20 -2.78 -1.51
CA LEU A 77 21.72 -3.82 -2.40
C LEU A 77 23.25 -3.82 -2.51
N GLY A 78 23.93 -2.72 -2.16
CA GLY A 78 25.39 -2.62 -2.18
C GLY A 78 26.01 -2.63 -3.59
N ILE A 79 25.27 -2.15 -4.61
CA ILE A 79 25.72 -2.07 -6.01
C ILE A 79 26.31 -0.70 -6.31
#